data_AF-A0A972L896-F1
#
_entry.id   AF-A0A972L896-F1
#
_cell.length_a   1.000
_cell.length_b   1.000
_cell.length_c   1.000
_cell.angle_alpha   90.00
_cell.angle_beta   90.00
_cell.angle_gamma   90.00
#
_symmetry.space_group_name_H-M   'P 1'
#
loop_
_entity.id
_entity.type
_entity.pdbx_description
1 polymer ?
#
loop_
_entity_poly.entity_id
_entity_poly.type
_entity_poly.pdbx_seq_one_letter_code
_entity_poly.pdbx_strand_id
1 'polypeptide(L)'
;MSIIQRILKIDLPKGQSAFLWGPRKTGKTTFLRRHFPESPVYDFLKTDLFLEFSKRPSLLRERIRIMPWRNFLRELRRGEIIS
;
A
#
# COMPACT_ATOMS: atom_id res chain seq x y z
N MET A 1 -13.64 -10.11 -20.36
CA MET A 1 -13.43 -10.91 -19.13
C MET A 1 -13.95 -10.09 -17.95
N SER A 2 -15.09 -10.46 -17.37
CA SER A 2 -15.73 -9.67 -16.30
C SER A 2 -14.96 -9.84 -14.98
N ILE A 3 -14.68 -8.73 -14.31
CA ILE A 3 -14.04 -8.76 -13.00
C ILE A 3 -15.11 -9.05 -11.96
N ILE A 4 -15.03 -10.23 -11.33
CA ILE A 4 -15.92 -10.58 -10.22
C ILE A 4 -15.66 -9.62 -9.05
N GLN A 5 -16.72 -8.96 -8.57
CA GLN A 5 -16.65 -8.12 -7.38
C GLN A 5 -16.41 -9.00 -6.14
N ARG A 6 -15.41 -8.62 -5.35
CA ARG A 6 -15.03 -9.34 -4.12
C ARG A 6 -15.93 -8.89 -2.98
N ILE A 7 -16.43 -9.83 -2.18
CA ILE A 7 -17.26 -9.55 -1.00
C ILE A 7 -16.41 -9.03 0.18
N LEU A 8 -15.12 -9.38 0.21
CA LEU A 8 -14.20 -8.95 1.26
C LEU A 8 -14.10 -7.42 1.31
N LYS A 9 -14.46 -6.84 2.45
CA LYS A 9 -14.22 -5.43 2.79
C LYS A 9 -13.12 -5.39 3.85
N ILE A 10 -12.10 -4.54 3.63
CA ILE A 10 -11.05 -4.31 4.61
C ILE A 10 -11.38 -3.00 5.32
N ASP A 11 -11.89 -3.11 6.54
CA ASP A 11 -12.10 -2.01 7.47
C ASP A 11 -11.46 -2.39 8.79
N LEU A 12 -10.29 -1.80 9.07
CA LEU A 12 -9.48 -2.13 10.25
C LEU A 12 -9.66 -1.02 11.29
N PRO A 13 -9.81 -1.37 12.58
CA PRO A 13 -9.80 -0.38 13.64
C PRO A 13 -8.50 0.45 13.60
N LYS A 14 -8.59 1.71 14.05
CA LYS A 14 -7.44 2.63 14.02
C LYS A 14 -6.24 2.04 14.75
N GLY A 15 -5.08 2.04 14.07
CA GLY A 15 -3.82 1.52 14.61
C GLY A 15 -3.66 0.00 14.50
N GLN A 16 -4.64 -0.72 13.95
CA GLN A 16 -4.55 -2.16 13.75
C GLN A 16 -4.01 -2.53 12.38
N SER A 17 -3.36 -3.69 12.33
CA SER A 17 -2.87 -4.32 11.11
C SER A 17 -3.49 -5.70 10.97
N ALA A 18 -3.67 -6.16 9.74
CA ALA A 18 -4.19 -7.49 9.44
C ALA A 18 -3.35 -8.18 8.38
N PHE A 19 -3.34 -9.51 8.42
CA PHE A 19 -2.75 -10.32 7.37
C PHE A 19 -3.82 -10.83 6.40
N LEU A 20 -3.61 -10.63 5.10
CA LEU A 20 -4.48 -11.16 4.05
C LEU A 20 -3.90 -12.47 3.48
N TRP A 21 -4.44 -13.61 3.91
CA TRP A 21 -3.95 -14.94 3.55
C TRP A 21 -4.74 -15.60 2.41
N GLY A 22 -4.20 -16.70 1.88
CA GLY A 22 -4.89 -17.64 0.99
C GLY A 22 -3.99 -18.20 -0.13
N PRO A 23 -4.51 -19.07 -1.01
CA PRO A 23 -3.73 -19.74 -2.06
C PRO A 23 -3.04 -18.80 -3.06
N ARG A 24 -2.00 -19.28 -3.75
CA ARG A 24 -1.36 -18.52 -4.84
C ARG A 24 -2.36 -18.32 -6.00
N LYS A 25 -2.17 -17.27 -6.80
CA LYS A 25 -3.00 -16.91 -7.98
C LYS A 25 -4.47 -16.58 -7.68
N THR A 26 -4.87 -16.36 -6.42
CA THR A 26 -6.24 -15.92 -6.09
C THR A 26 -6.45 -14.40 -6.15
N GLY A 27 -5.57 -13.64 -6.81
CA GLY A 27 -5.75 -12.20 -7.06
C GLY A 27 -5.68 -11.29 -5.83
N LYS A 28 -5.03 -11.70 -4.72
CA LYS A 28 -4.85 -10.87 -3.51
C LYS A 28 -4.17 -9.52 -3.81
N THR A 29 -3.07 -9.55 -4.56
CA THR A 29 -2.35 -8.33 -4.98
C THR A 29 -3.24 -7.43 -5.83
N THR A 30 -4.00 -8.02 -6.76
CA THR A 30 -4.96 -7.28 -7.60
C THR A 30 -6.06 -6.63 -6.77
N PHE A 31 -6.60 -7.36 -5.78
CA PHE A 31 -7.61 -6.84 -4.86
C PHE A 31 -7.08 -5.64 -4.07
N LEU A 32 -5.90 -5.74 -3.45
CA LEU A 32 -5.30 -4.65 -2.68
C LEU A 32 -4.99 -3.42 -3.55
N ARG A 33 -4.39 -3.60 -4.73
CA ARG A 33 -4.10 -2.48 -5.65
C ARG A 33 -5.35 -1.75 -6.13
N ARG A 34 -6.47 -2.45 -6.28
CA ARG A 34 -7.73 -1.83 -6.70
C ARG A 34 -8.41 -1.06 -5.58
N HIS A 35 -8.39 -1.58 -4.35
CA HIS A 35 -9.05 -0.94 -3.21
C HIS A 35 -8.19 0.15 -2.56
N PHE A 36 -6.87 0.06 -2.70
CA PHE A 36 -5.91 0.99 -2.11
C PHE A 36 -4.88 1.46 -3.17
N PRO A 37 -5.33 2.13 -4.25
CA PRO A 37 -4.46 2.49 -5.38
C PRO A 37 -3.34 3.47 -4.99
N GLU A 38 -3.61 4.36 -4.04
CA GLU A 38 -2.66 5.38 -3.60
C GLU A 38 -1.80 4.92 -2.40
N SER A 39 -2.02 3.71 -1.91
CA SER A 39 -1.25 3.16 -0.78
C SER A 39 0.10 2.65 -1.24
N PRO A 40 1.16 2.87 -0.44
CA PRO A 40 2.47 2.28 -0.70
C PRO A 40 2.42 0.75 -0.66
N VAL A 41 3.16 0.11 -1.56
CA VAL A 41 3.33 -1.36 -1.55
C VAL A 41 4.80 -1.68 -1.41
N TYR A 42 5.14 -2.43 -0.36
CA TYR A 42 6.48 -2.96 -0.13
C TYR A 42 6.47 -4.45 -0.44
N ASP A 43 7.20 -4.84 -1.48
CA ASP A 43 7.32 -6.23 -1.90
C ASP A 43 8.64 -6.83 -1.38
N PHE A 44 8.56 -7.50 -0.23
CA PHE A 44 9.71 -8.12 0.41
C PHE A 44 10.23 -9.37 -0.31
N LEU A 45 9.61 -9.81 -1.40
CA LEU A 45 10.21 -10.82 -2.28
C LEU A 45 11.33 -10.22 -3.15
N LYS A 46 11.41 -8.88 -3.24
CA LYS A 46 12.52 -8.19 -3.89
C LYS A 46 13.70 -8.11 -2.94
N THR A 47 14.78 -8.81 -3.29
CA THR A 47 15.99 -8.94 -2.47
C THR A 47 16.55 -7.59 -2.03
N ASP A 48 16.66 -6.61 -2.92
CA ASP A 48 17.23 -5.30 -2.59
C ASP A 48 16.41 -4.58 -1.51
N LEU A 49 15.09 -4.60 -1.65
CA LEU A 49 14.17 -3.97 -0.70
C LEU A 49 14.23 -4.68 0.66
N PHE A 50 14.24 -6.02 0.63
CA PHE A 50 14.37 -6.82 1.84
C PHE A 50 15.69 -6.55 2.57
N LEU A 51 16.81 -6.50 1.86
CA LEU A 51 18.12 -6.23 2.44
C LEU A 51 18.22 -4.80 2.98
N GLU A 52 17.66 -3.81 2.28
CA GLU A 52 17.61 -2.41 2.72
C GLU A 52 16.88 -2.28 4.07
N PHE A 53 15.66 -2.83 4.17
CA PHE A 53 14.86 -2.76 5.40
C PHE A 53 15.42 -3.64 6.52
N SER A 54 16.04 -4.77 6.21
CA SER A 54 16.69 -5.61 7.22
C SER A 54 17.90 -4.92 7.85
N LYS A 55 18.69 -4.18 7.06
CA LYS A 55 19.83 -3.40 7.57
C LYS A 55 19.39 -2.19 8.40
N ARG A 56 18.29 -1.52 8.02
CA ARG A 56 17.80 -0.32 8.69
C ARG A 56 16.27 -0.33 8.85
N PRO A 57 15.73 -1.01 9.87
CA PRO A 57 14.29 -1.09 10.10
C PRO A 57 13.61 0.27 10.34
N SER A 58 14.34 1.28 10.84
CA SER A 58 13.83 2.64 11.05
C SER A 58 13.38 3.32 9.75
N LEU A 59 13.91 2.90 8.60
CA LEU A 59 13.58 3.45 7.29
C LEU A 59 12.09 3.28 6.95
N LEU A 60 11.44 2.21 7.42
CA LEU A 60 10.02 2.00 7.17
C LEU A 60 9.19 3.09 7.83
N ARG A 61 9.47 3.39 9.11
CA ARG A 61 8.79 4.46 9.85
C ARG A 61 9.05 5.82 9.23
N GLU A 62 10.30 6.09 8.83
CA GLU A 62 10.68 7.33 8.16
C GLU A 62 9.92 7.53 6.85
N ARG A 63 9.89 6.49 5.99
CA ARG A 63 9.17 6.51 4.70
C ARG A 63 7.66 6.68 4.89
N ILE A 64 7.06 6.05 5.91
CA ILE A 64 5.63 6.21 6.21
C ILE A 64 5.34 7.63 6.73
N ARG A 65 6.18 8.17 7.61
CA ARG A 65 6.00 9.52 8.18
C ARG A 65 5.95 10.62 7.13
N ILE A 66 6.70 10.48 6.03
CA ILE A 66 6.72 11.48 4.94
C ILE A 66 5.57 11.30 3.93
N MET A 67 4.77 10.24 4.01
CA MET A 67 3.71 9.98 3.02
C MET A 67 2.62 11.05 2.94
N PRO A 68 2.12 11.63 4.04
CA PRO A 68 1.15 12.73 3.95
C PRO A 68 1.67 13.87 3.08
N TRP A 69 2.94 14.24 3.27
CA TRP A 69 3.63 15.24 2.45
C TRP A 69 3.78 14.83 1.00
N ARG A 70 4.09 13.56 0.74
CA ARG A 70 4.26 13.04 -0.62
C ARG A 70 2.93 13.01 -1.40
N ASN A 71 1.84 12.68 -0.71
CA ASN A 71 0.49 12.71 -1.28
C ASN A 71 0.06 14.16 -1.55
N PHE A 72 0.28 15.06 -0.59
CA PHE A 72 0.05 16.50 -0.76
C PHE A 72 0.79 17.07 -1.98
N LEU A 73 2.09 16.78 -2.13
CA LEU A 73 2.86 17.22 -3.30
C LEU A 73 2.38 16.60 -4.62
N ARG A 74 1.75 15.43 -4.58
CA ARG A 74 1.14 14.80 -5.76
C ARG A 74 -0.15 15.52 -6.14
N GLU A 75 -1.01 15.82 -5.17
CA GLU A 75 -2.26 16.56 -5.35
C GLU A 75 -2.01 18.00 -5.83
N LEU A 76 -1.01 18.69 -5.26
CA LEU A 76 -0.56 20.00 -5.75
C LEU A 76 -0.15 19.97 -7.22
N ARG A 77 0.67 18.99 -7.62
CA ARG A 77 1.12 18.84 -9.02
C ARG A 77 -0.01 18.48 -9.99
N ARG A 78 -1.10 17.90 -9.49
CA ARG A 78 -2.31 17.60 -10.28
C ARG A 78 -3.28 18.78 -10.35
N GLY A 79 -3.02 19.87 -9.63
CA GLY A 79 -3.92 21.02 -9.56
C GLY A 79 -5.18 20.79 -8.71
N GLU A 80 -5.20 19.72 -7.90
CA GLU A 80 -6.38 19.29 -7.15
C GLU A 80 -6.63 20.13 -5.87
N ILE A 81 -5.66 20.95 -5.44
CA ILE A 81 -5.72 21.74 -4.19
C ILE A 81 -6.12 23.21 -4.41
N ILE A 82 -6.15 23.69 -5.66
CA ILE A 82 -6.37 25.12 -5.98
C ILE A 82 -7.71 25.32 -6.72
N SER A 83 -8.76 24.58 -6.33
CA SER A 83 -10.14 24.77 -6.80
C SER A 83 -11.13 24.82 -5.66
#